data_AF-A0A2Z6R5I1-F1
#
_entry.id   AF-A0A2Z6R5I1-F1
#
_cell.length_a   1.000
_cell.length_b   1.000
_cell.length_c   1.000
_cell.angle_alpha   90.00
_cell.angle_beta   90.00
_cell.angle_gamma   90.00
#
_symmetry.space_group_name_H-M   'P 1'
#
loop_
_entity.id
_entity.type
_entity.pdbx_description
1 polymer ?
#
loop_
_entity_poly.entity_id
_entity_poly.type
_entity_poly.pdbx_seq_one_letter_code
_entity_poly.pdbx_strand_id
1 'polypeptide(L)'
;MTSLNEWIDAKIKDGNIYYVEYNEFSDVRKIGKGGFGIIESAYWENSGIKIALKTLINNNSSVDENSMDEFVKELKNIKQSSHPNINRFYGISKEPLSNKYAMVLEFANQGNLREYLANHFNGLQWNDKIQMALDIVRGLKYLHSKHIIHRDLHAKNILVNNNRLMIADFGASKQLSAATHNSIYSIGNTVGMPEYTEPQIFKIIEYQKTKKSDIYSLGVLLWEISSGYPPFLNYPRTVLTNLISHDNLREKPVDGTPQEYQQLYQKCWDDNPNSRPDIEEVHETLRSQLKIEDSPRLQFSQPSINETNNNSNIDNDDLNISDRLNSTLKNSDVDIKKSSLENGNDTIVSTLCETYDNLRINDKKLDANHAKSDETTEKTNFTNKTLRNLFSHVGNKIHSKVKIFDAISAEIEAKVILVIGGTGLGKSALCNVLTGTDEFKEAHYPISGTQDNQESFFEWSGIKYHVIDTVGIGNTGQSTKDVLKKLRSAFINIWHVLLVTDGRFKHEEIEIYDIMKTKFKESHVTIVRSKFSSFRHAGECGENLRAMLSLDRKIAKIIRSCVVIHVDNPPIDFGDDNDDLRAQINYNKKTREKSRKILLCYLERI
;
A
#
# COMPACT_ATOMS: atom_id res chain seq x y z
N MET A 1 0.93 -25.93 21.69
CA MET A 1 0.49 -25.61 20.32
C MET A 1 1.12 -26.64 19.40
N THR A 2 0.32 -27.25 18.52
CA THR A 2 0.81 -28.15 17.46
C THR A 2 1.54 -27.29 16.42
N SER A 3 2.73 -27.71 15.98
CA SER A 3 3.46 -26.96 14.94
C SER A 3 2.70 -26.99 13.60
N LEU A 4 2.93 -26.02 12.70
CA LEU A 4 2.33 -26.01 11.36
C LEU A 4 2.56 -27.33 10.62
N ASN A 5 3.77 -27.87 10.72
CA ASN A 5 4.14 -29.13 10.08
C ASN A 5 3.32 -30.28 10.67
N GLU A 6 3.21 -30.39 11.99
CA GLU A 6 2.38 -31.41 12.64
C GLU A 6 0.90 -31.28 12.27
N TRP A 7 0.37 -30.06 12.15
CA TRP A 7 -1.02 -29.84 11.73
C TRP A 7 -1.24 -30.26 10.28
N ILE A 8 -0.34 -29.87 9.38
CA ILE A 8 -0.41 -30.24 7.96
C ILE A 8 -0.26 -31.75 7.81
N ASP A 9 0.73 -32.37 8.46
CA ASP A 9 0.99 -33.81 8.41
C ASP A 9 -0.20 -34.60 8.95
N ALA A 10 -0.85 -34.14 10.03
CA ALA A 10 -2.08 -34.73 10.50
C ALA A 10 -3.21 -34.64 9.45
N LYS A 11 -3.35 -33.50 8.77
CA LYS A 11 -4.37 -33.33 7.72
C LYS A 11 -4.08 -34.13 6.45
N ILE A 12 -2.81 -34.35 6.12
CA ILE A 12 -2.42 -35.29 5.06
C ILE A 12 -2.80 -36.71 5.47
N LYS A 13 -2.41 -37.13 6.69
CA LYS A 13 -2.67 -38.48 7.21
C LYS A 13 -4.16 -38.81 7.32
N ASP A 14 -4.99 -37.83 7.67
CA ASP A 14 -6.44 -37.95 7.74
C ASP A 14 -7.12 -37.99 6.34
N GLY A 15 -6.35 -37.90 5.24
CA GLY A 15 -6.88 -37.80 3.87
C GLY A 15 -7.60 -36.48 3.59
N ASN A 16 -7.50 -35.50 4.49
CA ASN A 16 -8.16 -34.21 4.35
C ASN A 16 -7.45 -33.31 3.34
N ILE A 17 -6.15 -33.46 3.12
CA ILE A 17 -5.41 -32.66 2.14
C ILE A 17 -4.66 -33.63 1.24
N TYR A 18 -4.84 -33.48 -0.07
CA TYR A 18 -4.09 -34.25 -1.04
C TYR A 18 -2.63 -33.77 -1.04
N TYR A 19 -1.71 -34.71 -0.88
CA TYR A 19 -0.27 -34.48 -0.87
C TYR A 19 0.33 -35.02 -2.16
N VAL A 20 1.15 -34.20 -2.81
CA VAL A 20 1.89 -34.56 -4.03
C VAL A 20 3.37 -34.60 -3.69
N GLU A 21 4.04 -35.69 -4.04
CA GLU A 21 5.47 -35.80 -3.81
C GLU A 21 6.22 -34.78 -4.68
N TYR A 22 7.14 -34.03 -4.08
CA TYR A 22 7.79 -32.92 -4.78
C TYR A 22 8.64 -33.38 -5.98
N ASN A 23 9.09 -34.64 -5.97
CA ASN A 23 9.84 -35.24 -7.08
C ASN A 23 8.97 -35.56 -8.31
N GLU A 24 7.65 -35.44 -8.22
CA GLU A 24 6.74 -35.50 -9.38
C GLU A 24 6.76 -34.20 -10.20
N PHE A 25 7.45 -33.16 -9.71
CA PHE A 25 7.58 -31.89 -10.37
C PHE A 25 8.92 -31.75 -11.09
N SER A 26 8.88 -31.35 -12.36
CA SER A 26 10.05 -31.05 -13.17
C SER A 26 10.03 -29.61 -13.69
N ASP A 27 11.19 -29.15 -14.20
CA ASP A 27 11.38 -27.80 -14.72
C ASP A 27 10.88 -26.70 -13.77
N VAL A 28 11.18 -26.87 -12.48
CA VAL A 28 10.80 -25.92 -11.45
C VAL A 28 11.53 -24.59 -11.68
N ARG A 29 10.77 -23.54 -11.97
CA ARG A 29 11.30 -22.20 -12.24
C ARG A 29 10.57 -21.18 -11.40
N LYS A 30 11.33 -20.34 -10.71
CA LYS A 30 10.76 -19.19 -10.01
C LYS A 30 10.17 -18.19 -11.00
N ILE A 31 8.89 -17.87 -10.83
CA ILE A 31 8.14 -16.92 -11.69
C ILE A 31 7.72 -15.66 -10.94
N GLY A 32 7.77 -15.65 -9.61
CA GLY A 32 7.40 -14.48 -8.82
C GLY A 32 7.95 -14.49 -7.40
N LYS A 33 8.13 -13.30 -6.83
CA LYS A 33 8.39 -13.09 -5.40
C LYS A 33 7.65 -11.84 -4.94
N GLY A 34 6.78 -11.96 -3.95
CA GLY A 34 6.01 -10.85 -3.39
C GLY A 34 5.96 -10.90 -1.86
N GLY A 35 5.18 -9.99 -1.26
CA GLY A 35 4.95 -9.98 0.20
C GLY A 35 4.31 -11.27 0.73
N PHE A 36 3.62 -12.01 -0.15
CA PHE A 36 2.89 -13.24 0.18
C PHE A 36 3.66 -14.53 -0.13
N GLY A 37 4.90 -14.47 -0.63
CA GLY A 37 5.64 -15.69 -0.92
C GLY A 37 6.49 -15.70 -2.18
N ILE A 38 7.06 -16.87 -2.44
CA ILE A 38 7.69 -17.24 -3.71
C ILE A 38 6.66 -18.05 -4.50
N ILE A 39 6.55 -17.73 -5.79
CA ILE A 39 5.77 -18.51 -6.76
C ILE A 39 6.73 -19.13 -7.76
N GLU A 40 6.59 -20.43 -7.97
CA GLU A 40 7.35 -21.21 -8.94
C GLU A 40 6.39 -21.89 -9.92
N SER A 41 6.75 -22.02 -11.19
CA SER A 41 6.06 -22.90 -12.12
C SER A 41 6.77 -24.25 -12.18
N ALA A 42 6.03 -25.34 -12.36
CA ALA A 42 6.59 -26.65 -12.63
C ALA A 42 5.68 -27.46 -13.56
N TYR A 43 6.21 -28.50 -14.18
CA TYR A 43 5.40 -29.53 -14.84
C TYR A 43 5.17 -30.68 -13.87
N TRP A 44 3.91 -31.12 -13.74
CA TRP A 44 3.56 -32.28 -12.94
C TRP A 44 3.47 -33.51 -13.85
N GLU A 45 4.55 -34.28 -13.90
CA GLU A 45 4.81 -35.31 -14.91
C GLU A 45 3.66 -36.31 -15.07
N ASN A 46 3.22 -36.91 -13.96
CA ASN A 46 2.16 -37.93 -13.95
C ASN A 46 0.80 -37.43 -14.45
N SER A 47 0.59 -36.11 -14.44
CA SER A 47 -0.67 -35.48 -14.83
C SER A 47 -0.60 -34.76 -16.18
N GLY A 48 0.61 -34.55 -16.72
CA GLY A 48 0.83 -33.83 -17.97
C GLY A 48 0.42 -32.35 -17.95
N ILE A 49 0.22 -31.75 -16.76
CA ILE A 49 -0.20 -30.35 -16.61
C ILE A 49 0.89 -29.48 -16.02
N LYS A 50 0.87 -28.19 -16.39
CA LYS A 50 1.70 -27.16 -15.77
C LYS A 50 1.00 -26.61 -14.53
N ILE A 51 1.75 -26.47 -13.43
CA ILE A 51 1.24 -26.04 -12.14
C ILE A 51 2.04 -24.86 -11.59
N ALA A 52 1.46 -24.16 -10.60
CA ALA A 52 2.12 -23.14 -9.81
C ALA A 52 2.30 -23.63 -8.38
N LEU A 53 3.51 -23.49 -7.83
CA LEU A 53 3.86 -23.77 -6.45
C LEU A 53 3.94 -22.44 -5.69
N LYS A 54 3.07 -22.25 -4.70
CA LYS A 54 3.09 -21.07 -3.81
C LYS A 54 3.66 -21.46 -2.45
N THR A 55 4.83 -20.91 -2.11
CA THR A 55 5.49 -21.09 -0.81
C THR A 55 5.54 -19.76 -0.07
N LEU A 56 5.07 -19.71 1.18
CA LEU A 56 5.18 -18.47 1.97
C LEU A 56 6.63 -18.18 2.36
N ILE A 57 7.01 -16.90 2.35
CA ILE A 57 8.32 -16.46 2.82
C ILE A 57 8.26 -16.27 4.33
N ASN A 58 9.04 -17.08 5.06
CA ASN A 58 9.31 -16.87 6.47
C ASN A 58 10.52 -15.94 6.59
N ASN A 59 10.31 -14.64 6.85
CA ASN A 59 11.40 -13.65 6.90
C ASN A 59 12.21 -13.67 8.21
N ASN A 60 11.80 -14.45 9.22
CA ASN A 60 12.53 -14.61 10.47
C ASN A 60 12.69 -16.11 10.79
N SER A 61 13.90 -16.51 11.22
CA SER A 61 14.25 -17.89 11.60
C SER A 61 13.60 -18.37 12.91
N SER A 62 12.65 -17.62 13.45
CA SER A 62 11.72 -18.06 14.49
C SER A 62 10.34 -18.14 13.87
N VAL A 63 9.71 -19.31 13.93
CA VAL A 63 8.33 -19.55 13.49
C VAL A 63 7.41 -18.51 14.14
N ASP A 64 7.06 -17.45 13.40
CA ASP A 64 6.11 -16.45 13.85
C ASP A 64 4.70 -17.08 13.77
N GLU A 65 4.02 -17.17 14.91
CA GLU A 65 2.65 -17.70 15.00
C GLU A 65 1.70 -17.04 14.00
N ASN A 66 1.94 -15.76 13.66
CA ASN A 66 1.12 -15.02 12.70
C ASN A 66 1.23 -15.54 11.26
N SER A 67 2.42 -15.97 10.83
CA SER A 67 2.63 -16.50 9.47
C SER A 67 2.04 -17.89 9.29
N MET A 68 1.95 -18.67 10.39
CA MET A 68 1.30 -19.98 10.38
C MET A 68 -0.22 -19.86 10.20
N ASP A 69 -0.84 -18.90 10.88
CA ASP A 69 -2.27 -18.66 10.81
C ASP A 69 -2.70 -18.23 9.40
N GLU A 70 -1.89 -17.43 8.69
CA GLU A 70 -2.18 -16.98 7.33
C GLU A 70 -2.18 -18.15 6.32
N PHE A 71 -1.16 -19.03 6.35
CA PHE A 71 -1.10 -20.20 5.46
C PHE A 71 -2.30 -21.13 5.66
N VAL A 72 -2.57 -21.48 6.93
CA VAL A 72 -3.66 -22.42 7.27
C VAL A 72 -5.02 -21.83 6.90
N LYS A 73 -5.19 -20.52 7.08
CA LYS A 73 -6.40 -19.80 6.70
C LYS A 73 -6.60 -19.76 5.20
N GLU A 74 -5.56 -19.43 4.44
CA GLU A 74 -5.59 -19.46 2.97
C GLU A 74 -5.94 -20.87 2.48
N LEU A 75 -5.26 -21.89 3.01
CA LEU A 75 -5.48 -23.30 2.67
C LEU A 75 -6.93 -23.75 2.93
N LYS A 76 -7.50 -23.36 4.08
CA LYS A 76 -8.89 -23.67 4.43
C LYS A 76 -9.88 -23.03 3.45
N ASN A 77 -9.65 -21.78 3.05
CA ASN A 77 -10.54 -21.05 2.16
C ASN A 77 -10.47 -21.58 0.72
N ILE A 78 -9.25 -21.80 0.19
CA ILE A 78 -9.06 -22.24 -1.19
C ILE A 78 -9.50 -23.69 -1.40
N LYS A 79 -9.27 -24.58 -0.42
CA LYS A 79 -9.74 -25.98 -0.49
C LYS A 79 -11.26 -26.10 -0.63
N GLN A 80 -12.01 -25.19 -0.01
CA GLN A 80 -13.49 -25.19 -0.08
C GLN A 80 -14.02 -24.50 -1.35
N SER A 81 -13.13 -23.98 -2.20
CA SER A 81 -13.48 -23.19 -3.37
C SER A 81 -13.24 -23.98 -4.65
N SER A 82 -14.33 -24.38 -5.32
CA SER A 82 -14.28 -25.06 -6.61
C SER A 82 -15.20 -24.33 -7.58
N HIS A 83 -14.61 -23.52 -8.44
CA HIS A 83 -15.32 -22.72 -9.43
C HIS A 83 -14.37 -22.34 -10.59
N PRO A 84 -14.83 -22.31 -11.86
CA PRO A 84 -13.96 -21.99 -13.01
C PRO A 84 -13.27 -20.62 -12.94
N ASN A 85 -13.87 -19.65 -12.24
CA ASN A 85 -13.31 -18.31 -12.04
C ASN A 85 -12.64 -18.13 -10.66
N ILE A 86 -12.22 -19.24 -10.03
CA ILE A 86 -11.37 -19.24 -8.83
C ILE A 86 -10.15 -20.09 -9.15
N ASN A 87 -8.96 -19.63 -8.78
CA ASN A 87 -7.74 -20.38 -9.04
C ASN A 87 -7.77 -21.74 -8.33
N ARG A 88 -7.67 -22.81 -9.11
CA ARG A 88 -7.88 -24.16 -8.63
C ARG A 88 -6.73 -24.61 -7.73
N PHE A 89 -7.09 -25.22 -6.61
CA PHE A 89 -6.18 -25.89 -5.69
C PHE A 89 -6.16 -27.39 -5.97
N TYR A 90 -4.97 -27.95 -6.18
CA TYR A 90 -4.79 -29.39 -6.42
C TYR A 90 -4.36 -30.14 -5.16
N GLY A 91 -3.58 -29.50 -4.29
CA GLY A 91 -3.03 -30.15 -3.11
C GLY A 91 -1.89 -29.35 -2.52
N ILE A 92 -1.11 -29.98 -1.66
CA ILE A 92 0.13 -29.44 -1.13
C ILE A 92 1.31 -30.34 -1.48
N SER A 93 2.49 -29.76 -1.45
CA SER A 93 3.75 -30.49 -1.55
C SER A 93 4.74 -29.92 -0.55
N LYS A 94 5.87 -30.60 -0.35
CA LYS A 94 6.92 -30.18 0.57
C LYS A 94 8.25 -30.19 -0.15
N GLU A 95 8.87 -29.02 -0.25
CA GLU A 95 10.17 -28.88 -0.91
C GLU A 95 11.26 -29.55 -0.02
N PRO A 96 12.05 -30.50 -0.55
CA PRO A 96 12.92 -31.34 0.29
C PRO A 96 14.09 -30.63 0.97
N LEU A 97 14.61 -29.53 0.39
CA LEU A 97 15.85 -28.88 0.85
C LEU A 97 15.58 -27.85 1.96
N SER A 98 14.53 -27.06 1.77
CA SER A 98 14.03 -26.03 2.67
C SER A 98 13.03 -26.57 3.70
N ASN A 99 12.48 -27.76 3.47
CA ASN A 99 11.46 -28.41 4.30
C ASN A 99 10.18 -27.56 4.45
N LYS A 100 9.89 -26.70 3.46
CA LYS A 100 8.73 -25.80 3.45
C LYS A 100 7.59 -26.40 2.63
N TYR A 101 6.37 -26.21 3.11
CA TYR A 101 5.18 -26.58 2.34
C TYR A 101 4.89 -25.55 1.24
N ALA A 102 4.42 -26.06 0.11
CA ALA A 102 3.93 -25.29 -1.02
C ALA A 102 2.49 -25.71 -1.36
N MET A 103 1.65 -24.76 -1.75
CA MET A 103 0.36 -25.08 -2.37
C MET A 103 0.58 -25.38 -3.85
N VAL A 104 -0.04 -26.46 -4.34
CA VAL A 104 -0.07 -26.84 -5.76
C VAL A 104 -1.34 -26.26 -6.37
N LEU A 105 -1.17 -25.30 -7.28
CA LEU A 105 -2.23 -24.47 -7.85
C LEU A 105 -2.26 -24.57 -9.39
N GLU A 106 -3.40 -24.22 -9.99
CA GLU A 106 -3.50 -24.04 -11.43
C GLU A 106 -2.58 -22.91 -11.91
N PHE A 107 -1.74 -23.22 -12.90
CA PHE A 107 -0.87 -22.25 -13.55
C PHE A 107 -1.66 -21.37 -14.52
N ALA A 108 -1.55 -20.06 -14.36
CA ALA A 108 -2.15 -19.08 -15.25
C ALA A 108 -1.16 -18.64 -16.32
N ASN A 109 -1.39 -19.04 -17.58
CA ASN A 109 -0.42 -18.86 -18.66
C ASN A 109 -0.30 -17.44 -19.21
N GLN A 110 -1.18 -16.51 -18.82
CA GLN A 110 -1.20 -15.12 -19.27
C GLN A 110 -1.01 -14.12 -18.11
N GLY A 111 -0.46 -14.58 -16.99
CA GLY A 111 -0.10 -13.73 -15.86
C GLY A 111 -1.32 -13.22 -15.09
N ASN A 112 -1.20 -12.02 -14.52
CA ASN A 112 -2.28 -11.34 -13.80
C ASN A 112 -2.97 -10.28 -14.69
N LEU A 113 -4.17 -9.85 -14.28
CA LEU A 113 -5.01 -8.91 -15.03
C LEU A 113 -4.30 -7.58 -15.32
N ARG A 114 -3.48 -7.08 -14.38
CA ARG A 114 -2.74 -5.81 -14.56
C ARG A 114 -1.77 -5.92 -15.74
N GLU A 115 -0.98 -6.98 -15.79
CA GLU A 115 -0.03 -7.25 -16.87
C GLU A 115 -0.76 -7.59 -18.18
N TYR A 116 -1.85 -8.35 -18.08
CA TYR A 116 -2.66 -8.72 -19.24
C TYR A 116 -3.24 -7.50 -19.95
N LEU A 117 -3.83 -6.56 -19.21
CA LEU A 117 -4.36 -5.31 -19.76
C LEU A 117 -3.23 -4.48 -20.39
N ALA A 118 -2.10 -4.31 -19.69
CA ALA A 118 -0.97 -3.54 -20.23
C ALA A 118 -0.50 -4.03 -21.61
N ASN A 119 -0.57 -5.34 -21.86
CA ASN A 119 -0.09 -5.95 -23.10
C ASN A 119 -1.17 -6.14 -24.18
N HIS A 120 -2.44 -6.29 -23.81
CA HIS A 120 -3.49 -6.72 -24.75
C HIS A 120 -4.65 -5.73 -24.90
N PHE A 121 -4.68 -4.63 -24.13
CA PHE A 121 -5.84 -3.74 -24.06
C PHE A 121 -6.29 -3.20 -25.43
N ASN A 122 -5.36 -2.83 -26.31
CA ASN A 122 -5.67 -2.30 -27.64
C ASN A 122 -6.43 -3.30 -28.54
N GLY A 123 -6.35 -4.59 -28.25
CA GLY A 123 -7.08 -5.64 -28.96
C GLY A 123 -8.47 -5.95 -28.38
N LEU A 124 -8.79 -5.48 -27.17
CA LEU A 124 -10.02 -5.84 -26.46
C LEU A 124 -11.21 -5.01 -26.93
N GLN A 125 -12.25 -5.68 -27.40
CA GLN A 125 -13.56 -5.08 -27.66
C GLN A 125 -14.41 -5.05 -26.39
N TRP A 126 -15.51 -4.30 -26.42
CA TRP A 126 -16.41 -4.20 -25.26
C TRP A 126 -17.00 -5.54 -24.81
N ASN A 127 -17.29 -6.44 -25.74
CA ASN A 127 -17.75 -7.79 -25.39
C ASN A 127 -16.68 -8.57 -24.60
N ASP A 128 -15.39 -8.41 -24.96
CA ASP A 128 -14.29 -9.04 -24.22
C ASP A 128 -14.17 -8.44 -22.81
N LYS A 129 -14.22 -7.11 -22.70
CA LYS A 129 -14.19 -6.39 -21.41
C LYS A 129 -15.34 -6.79 -20.49
N ILE A 130 -16.55 -6.90 -21.03
CA ILE A 130 -17.73 -7.36 -20.28
C ILE A 130 -17.57 -8.84 -19.87
N GLN A 131 -17.05 -9.70 -20.75
CA GLN A 131 -16.79 -11.10 -20.42
C GLN A 131 -15.74 -11.24 -19.31
N MET A 132 -14.66 -10.44 -19.35
CA MET A 132 -13.65 -10.36 -18.29
C MET A 132 -14.29 -9.93 -16.96
N ALA A 133 -15.13 -8.90 -16.97
CA ALA A 133 -15.86 -8.45 -15.78
C ALA A 133 -16.77 -9.55 -15.22
N LEU A 134 -17.51 -10.25 -16.08
CA LEU A 134 -18.39 -11.34 -15.71
C LEU A 134 -17.65 -12.52 -15.07
N ASP A 135 -16.45 -12.84 -15.56
CA ASP A 135 -15.61 -13.88 -14.96
C ASP A 135 -15.26 -13.55 -13.50
N ILE A 136 -14.81 -12.33 -13.23
CA ILE A 136 -14.52 -11.87 -11.86
C ILE A 136 -15.79 -11.91 -11.00
N VAL A 137 -16.92 -11.42 -11.54
CA VAL A 137 -18.20 -11.36 -10.82
C VAL A 137 -18.73 -12.76 -10.49
N ARG A 138 -18.60 -13.74 -11.40
CA ARG A 138 -19.00 -15.13 -11.15
C ARG A 138 -18.14 -15.76 -10.05
N GLY A 139 -16.84 -15.54 -10.08
CA GLY A 139 -15.92 -15.97 -9.00
C GLY A 139 -16.30 -15.36 -7.65
N LEU A 140 -16.53 -14.05 -7.61
CA LEU A 140 -16.87 -13.33 -6.38
C LEU A 140 -18.25 -13.72 -5.85
N LYS A 141 -19.24 -13.91 -6.74
CA LYS A 141 -20.57 -14.41 -6.42
C LYS A 141 -20.50 -15.78 -5.75
N TYR A 142 -19.69 -16.70 -6.29
CA TYR A 142 -19.44 -17.99 -5.65
C TYR A 142 -18.88 -17.81 -4.22
N LEU A 143 -17.84 -16.99 -4.04
CA LEU A 143 -17.24 -16.75 -2.73
C LEU A 143 -18.24 -16.19 -1.72
N HIS A 144 -19.02 -15.18 -2.15
CA HIS A 144 -20.04 -14.57 -1.30
C HIS A 144 -21.16 -15.56 -0.95
N SER A 145 -21.54 -16.47 -1.86
CA SER A 145 -22.50 -17.55 -1.57
C SER A 145 -21.99 -18.54 -0.51
N LYS A 146 -20.66 -18.73 -0.43
CA LYS A 146 -19.99 -19.54 0.60
C LYS A 146 -19.66 -18.77 1.87
N HIS A 147 -20.16 -17.54 2.00
CA HIS A 147 -19.89 -16.63 3.12
C HIS A 147 -18.39 -16.32 3.32
N ILE A 148 -17.63 -16.31 2.21
CA ILE A 148 -16.22 -15.91 2.16
C ILE A 148 -16.15 -14.46 1.65
N ILE A 149 -15.45 -13.61 2.38
CA ILE A 149 -15.10 -12.24 1.95
C ILE A 149 -13.63 -12.25 1.56
N HIS A 150 -13.31 -11.79 0.34
CA HIS A 150 -11.95 -11.83 -0.20
C HIS A 150 -11.01 -10.86 0.53
N ARG A 151 -11.47 -9.63 0.77
CA ARG A 151 -10.81 -8.54 1.52
C ARG A 151 -9.57 -7.93 0.86
N ASP A 152 -8.99 -8.56 -0.15
CA ASP A 152 -7.82 -8.05 -0.89
C ASP A 152 -7.97 -8.22 -2.41
N LEU A 153 -9.15 -7.87 -2.94
CA LEU A 153 -9.44 -8.02 -4.36
C LEU A 153 -8.80 -6.86 -5.14
N HIS A 154 -7.89 -7.16 -6.08
CA HIS A 154 -7.22 -6.17 -6.94
C HIS A 154 -6.65 -6.85 -8.19
N ALA A 155 -6.24 -6.08 -9.21
CA ALA A 155 -5.86 -6.65 -10.51
C ALA A 155 -4.69 -7.65 -10.45
N LYS A 156 -3.74 -7.51 -9.51
CA LYS A 156 -2.67 -8.49 -9.32
C LYS A 156 -3.11 -9.83 -8.70
N ASN A 157 -4.31 -9.88 -8.11
CA ASN A 157 -4.93 -11.09 -7.54
C ASN A 157 -5.98 -11.69 -8.48
N ILE A 158 -6.11 -11.16 -9.70
CA ILE A 158 -6.91 -11.75 -10.77
C ILE A 158 -5.94 -12.36 -11.78
N LEU A 159 -5.97 -13.68 -11.92
CA LEU A 159 -5.12 -14.41 -12.86
C LEU A 159 -5.85 -14.63 -14.18
N VAL A 160 -5.09 -14.70 -15.28
CA VAL A 160 -5.61 -14.93 -16.63
C VAL A 160 -5.05 -16.25 -17.17
N ASN A 161 -5.95 -17.18 -17.50
CA ASN A 161 -5.59 -18.46 -18.08
C ASN A 161 -6.45 -18.72 -19.32
N ASN A 162 -5.84 -18.72 -20.52
CA ASN A 162 -6.55 -18.85 -21.79
C ASN A 162 -7.76 -17.90 -21.91
N ASN A 163 -7.54 -16.62 -21.62
CA ASN A 163 -8.51 -15.52 -21.61
C ASN A 163 -9.64 -15.65 -20.55
N ARG A 164 -9.61 -16.68 -19.71
CA ARG A 164 -10.51 -16.83 -18.55
C ARG A 164 -9.90 -16.16 -17.33
N LEU A 165 -10.67 -15.33 -16.64
CA LEU A 165 -10.20 -14.66 -15.42
C LEU A 165 -10.56 -15.47 -14.17
N MET A 166 -9.63 -15.53 -13.22
CA MET A 166 -9.76 -16.30 -11.99
C MET A 166 -9.30 -15.49 -10.78
N ILE A 167 -10.10 -15.49 -9.71
CA ILE A 167 -9.71 -14.91 -8.43
C ILE A 167 -8.68 -15.82 -7.75
N ALA A 168 -7.57 -15.24 -7.28
CA ALA A 168 -6.51 -15.91 -6.56
C ALA A 168 -6.16 -15.15 -5.27
N ASP A 169 -5.29 -15.77 -4.45
CA ASP A 169 -4.75 -15.27 -3.19
C ASP A 169 -5.78 -15.06 -2.07
N PHE A 170 -5.94 -16.08 -1.21
CA PHE A 170 -6.90 -16.07 -0.11
C PHE A 170 -6.25 -15.73 1.25
N GLY A 171 -5.01 -15.23 1.28
CA GLY A 171 -4.28 -14.93 2.53
C GLY A 171 -5.02 -13.97 3.45
N ALA A 172 -5.64 -12.92 2.89
CA ALA A 172 -6.41 -11.94 3.65
C ALA A 172 -7.88 -12.34 3.91
N SER A 173 -8.39 -13.37 3.21
CA SER A 173 -9.81 -13.74 3.16
C SER A 173 -10.37 -14.15 4.52
N LYS A 174 -11.66 -13.93 4.78
CA LYS A 174 -12.33 -14.27 6.05
C LYS A 174 -13.67 -14.97 5.81
N GLN A 175 -13.90 -16.09 6.51
CA GLN A 175 -15.20 -16.76 6.57
C GLN A 175 -16.06 -16.15 7.67
N LEU A 176 -17.31 -15.81 7.38
CA LEU A 176 -18.21 -15.12 8.32
C LEU A 176 -18.64 -15.98 9.52
N SER A 177 -18.61 -17.32 9.41
CA SER A 177 -19.01 -18.24 10.48
C SER A 177 -17.94 -18.50 11.53
N ALA A 178 -16.70 -18.06 11.32
CA ALA A 178 -15.62 -18.20 12.29
C ALA A 178 -15.77 -17.14 13.39
N ALA A 179 -16.53 -17.47 14.44
CA ALA A 179 -16.63 -16.70 15.67
C ALA A 179 -15.26 -16.64 16.38
N THR A 180 -14.40 -15.73 15.94
CA THR A 180 -13.19 -15.34 16.68
C THR A 180 -13.13 -13.81 16.72
N HIS A 181 -13.48 -13.27 17.89
CA HIS A 181 -13.42 -11.84 18.21
C HIS A 181 -11.98 -11.28 18.30
N ASN A 182 -10.93 -12.07 17.98
CA ASN A 182 -9.57 -11.76 18.39
C ASN A 182 -8.54 -11.49 17.27
N SER A 183 -8.90 -11.43 15.98
CA SER A 183 -7.98 -10.97 14.92
C SER A 183 -8.36 -9.57 14.40
N ILE A 184 -8.45 -8.61 15.32
CA ILE A 184 -8.78 -7.20 15.02
C ILE A 184 -7.53 -6.42 14.55
N TYR A 185 -6.32 -6.96 14.76
CA TYR A 185 -5.06 -6.28 14.48
C TYR A 185 -4.10 -7.12 13.61
N SER A 186 -4.49 -7.46 12.38
CA SER A 186 -3.49 -7.88 11.40
C SER A 186 -2.86 -6.63 10.78
N ILE A 187 -1.54 -6.51 10.96
CA ILE A 187 -0.64 -5.47 10.41
C ILE A 187 -0.78 -5.31 8.88
N GLY A 188 -1.44 -6.24 8.19
CA GLY A 188 -1.81 -6.16 6.78
C GLY A 188 -2.83 -5.07 6.39
N ASN A 189 -3.38 -4.28 7.31
CA ASN A 189 -4.27 -3.16 6.94
C ASN A 189 -3.52 -1.89 6.50
N THR A 190 -2.19 -1.83 6.67
CA THR A 190 -1.36 -0.66 6.29
C THR A 190 -0.39 -0.96 5.13
N VAL A 191 -0.24 -2.23 4.73
CA VAL A 191 0.57 -2.66 3.59
C VAL A 191 -0.34 -3.36 2.58
N GLY A 192 -0.97 -2.59 1.69
CA GLY A 192 -1.90 -3.11 0.70
C GLY A 192 -1.97 -2.23 -0.55
N MET A 193 -2.97 -2.46 -1.40
CA MET A 193 -3.30 -1.58 -2.52
C MET A 193 -4.40 -0.60 -2.11
N PRO A 194 -4.07 0.62 -1.65
CA PRO A 194 -5.06 1.61 -1.22
C PRO A 194 -6.06 1.97 -2.33
N GLU A 195 -5.64 1.81 -3.60
CA GLU A 195 -6.46 2.06 -4.78
C GLU A 195 -7.76 1.24 -4.78
N TYR A 196 -7.72 -0.01 -4.29
CA TYR A 196 -8.87 -0.93 -4.27
C TYR A 196 -9.50 -1.03 -2.89
N THR A 197 -8.94 -0.36 -1.90
CA THR A 197 -9.34 -0.53 -0.50
C THR A 197 -10.54 0.33 -0.19
N GLU A 198 -11.59 -0.27 0.37
CA GLU A 198 -12.80 0.46 0.76
C GLU A 198 -12.48 1.62 1.72
N PRO A 199 -13.02 2.84 1.47
CA PRO A 199 -12.69 4.06 2.22
C PRO A 199 -13.03 4.01 3.70
N GLN A 200 -14.06 3.25 4.09
CA GLN A 200 -14.54 3.19 5.47
C GLN A 200 -13.48 2.62 6.45
N ILE A 201 -12.55 1.80 5.95
CA ILE A 201 -11.46 1.26 6.78
C ILE A 201 -10.53 2.36 7.31
N PHE A 202 -10.45 3.48 6.61
CA PHE A 202 -9.64 4.63 6.98
C PHE A 202 -10.41 5.62 7.88
N LYS A 203 -11.75 5.56 7.87
CA LYS A 203 -12.64 6.47 8.61
C LYS A 203 -12.99 5.97 10.02
N ILE A 204 -13.25 4.68 10.18
CA ILE A 204 -13.91 4.12 11.37
C ILE A 204 -12.92 3.25 12.16
N ILE A 205 -12.76 3.49 13.48
CA ILE A 205 -11.96 2.57 14.34
C ILE A 205 -12.69 1.23 14.29
N GLU A 206 -11.99 0.12 14.09
CA GLU A 206 -12.58 -1.24 14.13
C GLU A 206 -13.59 -1.54 13.01
N TYR A 207 -13.53 -0.83 11.88
CA TYR A 207 -14.32 -1.20 10.70
C TYR A 207 -14.02 -2.62 10.27
N GLN A 208 -15.06 -3.45 10.17
CA GLN A 208 -14.93 -4.81 9.63
C GLN A 208 -15.30 -4.80 8.16
N LYS A 209 -14.35 -5.21 7.30
CA LYS A 209 -14.63 -5.44 5.87
C LYS A 209 -15.78 -6.42 5.71
N THR A 210 -16.74 -6.07 4.87
CA THR A 210 -17.93 -6.88 4.57
C THR A 210 -17.91 -7.33 3.10
N LYS A 211 -18.93 -8.06 2.66
CA LYS A 211 -19.14 -8.32 1.22
C LYS A 211 -19.16 -7.03 0.39
N LYS A 212 -19.71 -5.93 0.94
CA LYS A 212 -19.73 -4.61 0.30
C LYS A 212 -18.35 -4.00 0.11
N SER A 213 -17.35 -4.45 0.89
CA SER A 213 -15.95 -4.08 0.70
C SER A 213 -15.34 -4.73 -0.54
N ASP A 214 -15.67 -6.00 -0.81
CA ASP A 214 -15.28 -6.62 -2.06
C ASP A 214 -15.99 -5.96 -3.27
N ILE A 215 -17.25 -5.51 -3.10
CA ILE A 215 -17.97 -4.77 -4.15
C ILE A 215 -17.28 -3.44 -4.47
N TYR A 216 -16.75 -2.72 -3.48
CA TYR A 216 -15.95 -1.52 -3.72
C TYR A 216 -14.72 -1.84 -4.58
N SER A 217 -13.94 -2.85 -4.18
CA SER A 217 -12.76 -3.28 -4.92
C SER A 217 -13.11 -3.74 -6.34
N LEU A 218 -14.26 -4.41 -6.51
CA LEU A 218 -14.79 -4.79 -7.81
C LEU A 218 -15.10 -3.55 -8.66
N GLY A 219 -15.68 -2.50 -8.11
CA GLY A 219 -15.90 -1.23 -8.82
C GLY A 219 -14.60 -0.66 -9.41
N VAL A 220 -13.51 -0.67 -8.63
CA VAL A 220 -12.20 -0.23 -9.11
C VAL A 220 -11.65 -1.16 -10.21
N LEU A 221 -11.82 -2.48 -10.08
CA LEU A 221 -11.45 -3.45 -11.12
C LEU A 221 -12.22 -3.25 -12.43
N LEU A 222 -13.53 -2.99 -12.36
CA LEU A 222 -14.35 -2.71 -13.54
C LEU A 222 -13.87 -1.43 -14.24
N TRP A 223 -13.56 -0.38 -13.48
CA TRP A 223 -12.97 0.83 -14.03
C TRP A 223 -11.63 0.55 -14.73
N GLU A 224 -10.76 -0.26 -14.13
CA GLU A 224 -9.46 -0.63 -14.69
C GLU A 224 -9.57 -1.48 -15.96
N ILE A 225 -10.55 -2.39 -16.04
CA ILE A 225 -10.87 -3.13 -17.28
C ILE A 225 -11.36 -2.16 -18.37
N SER A 226 -12.14 -1.15 -18.00
CA SER A 226 -12.58 -0.12 -18.94
C SER A 226 -11.40 0.71 -19.46
N SER A 227 -10.54 1.19 -18.55
CA SER A 227 -9.45 2.14 -18.81
C SER A 227 -8.21 1.50 -19.43
N GLY A 228 -7.90 0.25 -19.06
CA GLY A 228 -6.63 -0.40 -19.38
C GLY A 228 -5.46 0.11 -18.54
N TYR A 229 -5.68 1.05 -17.63
CA TYR A 229 -4.65 1.72 -16.85
C TYR A 229 -4.75 1.39 -15.36
N PRO A 230 -3.61 1.37 -14.64
CA PRO A 230 -3.58 1.40 -13.18
C PRO A 230 -4.48 2.51 -12.59
N PRO A 231 -5.30 2.21 -11.57
CA PRO A 231 -6.05 3.23 -10.85
C PRO A 231 -5.11 4.20 -10.11
N PHE A 232 -5.49 5.47 -10.11
CA PHE A 232 -4.86 6.60 -9.46
C PHE A 232 -3.40 6.84 -9.85
N LEU A 233 -3.02 6.54 -11.11
CA LEU A 233 -1.64 6.64 -11.60
C LEU A 233 -0.98 8.00 -11.35
N ASN A 234 -1.76 9.09 -11.36
CA ASN A 234 -1.27 10.46 -11.20
C ASN A 234 -1.23 10.95 -9.74
N TYR A 235 -1.53 10.09 -8.77
CA TYR A 235 -1.58 10.45 -7.36
C TYR A 235 -0.46 9.75 -6.57
N PRO A 236 0.29 10.48 -5.73
CA PRO A 236 1.22 9.85 -4.81
C PRO A 236 0.48 8.91 -3.85
N ARG A 237 0.96 7.66 -3.73
CA ARG A 237 0.34 6.66 -2.84
C ARG A 237 0.26 7.11 -1.37
N THR A 238 1.19 7.95 -0.93
CA THR A 238 1.27 8.50 0.44
C THR A 238 0.07 9.35 0.83
N VAL A 239 -0.56 10.04 -0.13
CA VAL A 239 -1.75 10.88 0.11
C VAL A 239 -3.04 10.23 -0.34
N LEU A 240 -2.95 9.20 -1.19
CA LEU A 240 -4.10 8.61 -1.86
C LEU A 240 -5.16 8.10 -0.89
N THR A 241 -4.74 7.47 0.20
CA THR A 241 -5.65 7.01 1.27
C THR A 241 -6.50 8.14 1.83
N ASN A 242 -5.91 9.31 2.09
CA ASN A 242 -6.61 10.49 2.60
C ASN A 242 -7.57 11.06 1.56
N LEU A 243 -7.13 11.19 0.31
CA LEU A 243 -7.96 11.70 -0.78
C LEU A 243 -9.18 10.79 -1.06
N ILE A 244 -8.98 9.47 -1.11
CA ILE A 244 -10.07 8.49 -1.33
C ILE A 244 -11.08 8.53 -0.19
N SER A 245 -10.60 8.61 1.06
CA SER A 245 -11.47 8.55 2.24
C SER A 245 -12.13 9.89 2.54
N HIS A 246 -11.39 10.98 2.65
CA HIS A 246 -11.92 12.26 3.15
C HIS A 246 -12.44 13.16 2.04
N ASP A 247 -11.81 13.14 0.86
CA ASP A 247 -12.20 13.99 -0.28
C ASP A 247 -13.07 13.26 -1.29
N ASN A 248 -13.42 12.00 -1.00
CA ASN A 248 -14.17 11.11 -1.87
C ASN A 248 -13.57 11.03 -3.29
N LEU A 249 -12.23 11.05 -3.39
CA LEU A 249 -11.55 10.96 -4.67
C LEU A 249 -11.93 9.65 -5.36
N ARG A 250 -12.38 9.76 -6.61
CA ARG A 250 -12.65 8.64 -7.52
C ARG A 250 -12.02 8.92 -8.86
N GLU A 251 -11.78 7.85 -9.60
CA GLU A 251 -11.28 7.97 -10.96
C GLU A 251 -12.30 8.63 -11.88
N LYS A 252 -11.77 9.31 -12.92
CA LYS A 252 -12.63 9.95 -13.91
C LYS A 252 -13.25 8.89 -14.84
N PRO A 253 -14.46 9.13 -15.36
CA PRO A 253 -15.01 8.34 -16.44
C PRO A 253 -14.04 8.24 -17.63
N VAL A 254 -13.98 7.05 -18.23
CA VAL A 254 -13.13 6.77 -19.38
C VAL A 254 -13.93 6.97 -20.66
N ASP A 255 -13.41 7.78 -21.58
CA ASP A 255 -14.05 8.04 -22.86
C ASP A 255 -14.28 6.73 -23.64
N GLY A 256 -15.47 6.59 -24.24
CA GLY A 256 -15.86 5.39 -24.97
C GLY A 256 -16.39 4.24 -24.10
N THR A 257 -16.56 4.44 -22.79
CA THR A 257 -17.24 3.49 -21.90
C THR A 257 -18.76 3.49 -22.12
N PRO A 258 -19.41 2.32 -22.32
CA PRO A 258 -20.86 2.20 -22.32
C PRO A 258 -21.45 2.76 -21.02
N GLN A 259 -22.49 3.57 -21.16
CA GLN A 259 -23.07 4.31 -20.04
C GLN A 259 -23.50 3.39 -18.88
N GLU A 260 -24.11 2.24 -19.19
CA GLU A 260 -24.55 1.27 -18.18
C GLU A 260 -23.36 0.65 -17.41
N TYR A 261 -22.27 0.32 -18.12
CA TYR A 261 -21.03 -0.19 -17.50
C TYR A 261 -20.39 0.87 -16.59
N GLN A 262 -20.38 2.13 -17.06
CA GLN A 262 -19.89 3.26 -16.27
C GLN A 262 -20.70 3.45 -14.99
N GLN A 263 -22.03 3.53 -15.11
CA GLN A 263 -22.91 3.69 -13.96
C GLN A 263 -22.74 2.54 -12.96
N LEU A 264 -22.56 1.32 -13.46
CA LEU A 264 -22.35 0.14 -12.62
C LEU A 264 -21.09 0.26 -11.76
N TYR A 265 -19.92 0.51 -12.36
CA TYR A 265 -18.69 0.62 -11.55
C TYR A 265 -18.76 1.84 -10.61
N GLN A 266 -19.44 2.91 -11.02
CA GLN A 266 -19.64 4.09 -10.17
C GLN A 266 -20.53 3.80 -8.96
N LYS A 267 -21.54 2.95 -9.12
CA LYS A 267 -22.38 2.48 -8.01
C LYS A 267 -21.63 1.52 -7.10
N CYS A 268 -20.77 0.67 -7.67
CA CYS A 268 -19.95 -0.28 -6.91
C CYS A 268 -18.96 0.38 -5.94
N TRP A 269 -18.34 1.50 -6.32
CA TRP A 269 -17.35 2.19 -5.47
C TRP A 269 -17.92 3.40 -4.68
N ASP A 270 -19.24 3.44 -4.48
CA ASP A 270 -19.89 4.49 -3.69
C ASP A 270 -19.28 4.58 -2.28
N ASP A 271 -19.15 5.80 -1.75
CA ASP A 271 -18.56 6.00 -0.42
C ASP A 271 -19.37 5.29 0.67
N ASN A 272 -20.70 5.35 0.56
CA ASN A 272 -21.62 4.68 1.48
C ASN A 272 -21.74 3.19 1.10
N PRO A 273 -21.34 2.25 1.98
CA PRO A 273 -21.38 0.82 1.67
C PRO A 273 -22.79 0.30 1.38
N ASN A 274 -23.82 0.93 1.96
CA ASN A 274 -25.21 0.53 1.79
C ASN A 274 -25.80 0.95 0.44
N SER A 275 -25.20 1.96 -0.22
CA SER A 275 -25.61 2.41 -1.56
C SER A 275 -25.13 1.47 -2.66
N ARG A 276 -24.09 0.68 -2.39
CA ARG A 276 -23.49 -0.23 -3.36
C ARG A 276 -24.45 -1.39 -3.66
N PRO A 277 -24.47 -1.91 -4.89
CA PRO A 277 -25.25 -3.09 -5.24
C PRO A 277 -24.74 -4.33 -4.47
N ASP A 278 -25.53 -5.39 -4.41
CA ASP A 278 -24.98 -6.70 -4.06
C ASP A 278 -24.43 -7.41 -5.31
N ILE A 279 -23.76 -8.55 -5.10
CA ILE A 279 -23.09 -9.25 -6.20
C ILE A 279 -24.07 -9.82 -7.24
N GLU A 280 -25.33 -10.09 -6.87
CA GLU A 280 -26.35 -10.59 -7.79
C GLU A 280 -26.81 -9.47 -8.72
N GLU A 281 -27.05 -8.27 -8.17
CA GLU A 281 -27.42 -7.09 -8.96
C GLU A 281 -26.31 -6.72 -9.97
N VAL A 282 -25.04 -6.79 -9.56
CA VAL A 282 -23.89 -6.56 -10.46
C VAL A 282 -23.84 -7.62 -11.57
N HIS A 283 -24.06 -8.89 -11.24
CA HIS A 283 -24.06 -9.99 -12.20
C HIS A 283 -25.15 -9.81 -13.27
N GLU A 284 -26.39 -9.51 -12.86
CA GLU A 284 -27.49 -9.33 -13.80
C GLU A 284 -27.29 -8.09 -14.68
N THR A 285 -26.78 -6.98 -14.12
CA THR A 285 -26.50 -5.76 -14.88
C THR A 285 -25.43 -5.99 -15.96
N LEU A 286 -24.37 -6.75 -15.67
CA LEU A 286 -23.36 -7.08 -16.69
C LEU A 286 -23.87 -8.08 -17.71
N ARG A 287 -24.68 -9.06 -17.27
CA ARG A 287 -25.24 -10.09 -18.14
C ARG A 287 -26.18 -9.49 -19.19
N SER A 288 -26.99 -8.52 -18.82
CA SER A 288 -27.92 -7.85 -19.76
C SER A 288 -27.20 -7.03 -20.84
N GLN A 289 -25.95 -6.63 -20.60
CA GLN A 289 -25.14 -5.86 -21.56
C GLN A 289 -24.49 -6.73 -22.63
N LEU A 290 -24.37 -8.04 -22.41
CA LEU A 290 -24.02 -8.95 -23.48
C LEU A 290 -25.24 -9.08 -24.41
N LYS A 291 -25.09 -8.63 -25.66
CA LYS A 291 -26.01 -9.02 -26.73
C LYS A 291 -25.88 -10.53 -26.93
N ILE A 292 -26.70 -11.31 -26.24
CA ILE A 292 -26.76 -12.75 -26.46
C ILE A 292 -27.57 -12.95 -27.75
N GLU A 293 -26.88 -13.14 -28.87
CA GLU A 293 -27.41 -14.04 -29.89
C GLU A 293 -27.31 -15.45 -29.30
N ASP A 294 -28.45 -16.03 -28.94
CA ASP A 294 -28.55 -17.40 -28.44
C ASP A 294 -28.02 -18.35 -29.53
N SER A 295 -26.78 -18.82 -29.35
CA SER A 295 -26.28 -20.00 -30.04
C SER A 295 -25.94 -21.05 -28.97
N PRO A 296 -26.49 -22.28 -29.06
CA PRO A 296 -26.40 -23.26 -27.99
C PRO A 296 -24.96 -23.66 -27.74
N ARG A 297 -24.51 -23.46 -26.50
CA ARG A 297 -23.18 -23.86 -26.01
C ARG A 297 -22.98 -25.36 -26.24
N LEU A 298 -21.90 -25.71 -26.94
CA LEU A 298 -21.32 -27.05 -26.90
C LEU A 298 -21.07 -27.41 -25.43
N GLN A 299 -21.82 -28.38 -24.92
CA GLN A 299 -21.52 -29.01 -23.64
C GLN A 299 -20.19 -29.74 -23.78
N PHE A 300 -19.13 -29.22 -23.16
CA PHE A 300 -17.97 -30.03 -22.85
C PHE A 300 -18.35 -30.96 -21.70
N SER A 301 -18.70 -32.19 -22.04
CA SER A 301 -18.77 -33.31 -21.10
C SER A 301 -17.38 -33.59 -20.54
N GLN A 302 -17.28 -33.70 -19.22
CA GLN A 302 -16.09 -34.24 -18.56
C GLN A 302 -15.94 -35.72 -18.94
N PRO A 303 -14.74 -36.22 -19.26
CA PRO A 303 -14.53 -37.66 -19.38
C PRO A 303 -14.57 -38.27 -17.99
N SER A 304 -15.58 -39.11 -17.74
CA SER A 304 -15.55 -40.11 -16.67
C SER A 304 -14.52 -41.18 -17.03
N ILE A 305 -13.51 -41.36 -16.18
CA ILE A 305 -12.59 -42.50 -16.26
C ILE A 305 -13.37 -43.74 -15.84
N ASN A 306 -13.63 -44.64 -16.80
CA ASN A 306 -13.90 -46.04 -16.52
C ASN A 306 -12.97 -46.87 -17.41
N GLU A 307 -12.23 -47.76 -16.76
CA GLU A 307 -11.39 -48.79 -17.36
C GLU A 307 -12.18 -49.64 -18.36
N THR A 308 -11.61 -49.94 -19.53
CA THR A 308 -11.51 -51.31 -20.07
C THR A 308 -10.72 -51.35 -21.39
N ASN A 309 -9.93 -52.41 -21.50
CA ASN A 309 -9.10 -52.82 -22.64
C ASN A 309 -9.88 -52.97 -23.96
N ASN A 310 -9.28 -52.56 -25.10
CA ASN A 310 -8.76 -53.49 -26.12
C ASN A 310 -8.35 -52.80 -27.43
N ASN A 311 -7.31 -53.38 -28.03
CA ASN A 311 -6.67 -53.08 -29.31
C ASN A 311 -7.62 -52.89 -30.52
N SER A 312 -7.25 -51.98 -31.42
CA SER A 312 -6.98 -52.32 -32.83
C SER A 312 -6.31 -51.15 -33.58
N ASN A 313 -5.32 -51.51 -34.40
CA ASN A 313 -4.59 -50.66 -35.35
C ASN A 313 -5.53 -50.05 -36.41
N ILE A 314 -5.16 -48.88 -36.97
CA ILE A 314 -5.00 -48.61 -38.41
C ILE A 314 -4.41 -47.18 -38.60
N ASP A 315 -3.20 -47.16 -39.14
CA ASP A 315 -2.52 -46.28 -40.12
C ASP A 315 -2.84 -44.78 -40.29
N ASN A 316 -1.76 -44.00 -40.09
CA ASN A 316 -1.17 -42.92 -40.91
C ASN A 316 -2.06 -42.05 -41.82
N ASP A 317 -2.03 -40.74 -41.58
CA ASP A 317 -1.73 -39.75 -42.61
C ASP A 317 -1.10 -38.49 -42.00
N ASP A 318 0.17 -38.27 -42.37
CA ASP A 318 0.98 -37.08 -42.13
C ASP A 318 0.44 -35.88 -42.93
N LEU A 319 0.18 -34.74 -42.27
CA LEU A 319 0.12 -33.45 -42.95
C LEU A 319 0.91 -32.36 -42.21
N ASN A 320 2.03 -32.04 -42.85
CA ASN A 320 3.06 -31.05 -42.60
C ASN A 320 2.50 -29.62 -42.40
N ILE A 321 2.63 -29.06 -41.19
CA ILE A 321 2.35 -27.64 -40.88
C ILE A 321 3.60 -26.75 -41.06
N SER A 322 4.70 -27.32 -41.58
CA SER A 322 5.98 -26.63 -41.76
C SER A 322 6.05 -25.67 -42.96
N ASP A 323 5.08 -25.69 -43.88
CA ASP A 323 5.11 -24.88 -45.11
C ASP A 323 4.36 -23.54 -45.05
N ARG A 324 3.69 -23.21 -43.92
CA ARG A 324 3.01 -21.91 -43.76
C ARG A 324 3.77 -20.86 -42.94
N LEU A 325 4.87 -21.22 -42.29
CA LEU A 325 5.69 -20.30 -41.50
C LEU A 325 6.83 -19.63 -42.31
N ASN A 326 7.11 -20.11 -43.52
CA ASN A 326 8.24 -19.66 -44.34
C ASN A 326 7.92 -18.53 -45.35
N SER A 327 6.72 -17.94 -45.31
CA SER A 327 6.35 -16.83 -46.22
C SER A 327 6.42 -15.43 -45.59
N THR A 328 6.69 -15.31 -44.28
CA THR A 328 6.72 -14.01 -43.59
C THR A 328 8.13 -13.58 -43.13
N LEU A 329 9.15 -14.42 -43.34
CA LEU A 329 10.55 -14.16 -42.97
C LEU A 329 11.44 -13.99 -44.20
N LYS A 330 11.11 -13.02 -45.05
CA LYS A 330 12.07 -12.42 -46.00
C LYS A 330 11.72 -10.95 -46.16
N ASN A 331 12.36 -10.10 -45.35
CA ASN A 331 12.87 -8.78 -45.72
C ASN A 331 13.35 -8.05 -44.47
N SER A 332 14.67 -8.14 -44.22
CA SER A 332 15.59 -7.07 -43.85
C SER A 332 16.59 -7.54 -42.78
N ASP A 333 17.76 -7.91 -43.27
CA ASP A 333 19.01 -8.10 -42.53
C ASP A 333 19.44 -6.81 -41.81
N VAL A 334 19.78 -6.89 -40.51
CA VAL A 334 20.92 -6.18 -39.91
C VAL A 334 21.49 -7.01 -38.74
N ASP A 335 22.81 -7.16 -38.77
CA ASP A 335 23.69 -7.99 -37.95
C ASP A 335 23.60 -7.84 -36.42
N ILE A 336 23.67 -8.98 -35.74
CA ILE A 336 23.90 -9.12 -34.30
C ILE A 336 25.40 -9.29 -34.05
N LYS A 337 26.01 -8.41 -33.25
CA LYS A 337 27.23 -8.74 -32.49
C LYS A 337 26.86 -9.03 -31.03
N LYS A 338 27.14 -10.26 -30.62
CA LYS A 338 27.10 -10.75 -29.24
C LYS A 338 28.33 -10.25 -28.47
N SER A 339 28.11 -9.62 -27.33
CA SER A 339 29.00 -9.76 -26.16
C SER A 339 28.19 -9.63 -24.87
N SER A 340 28.25 -10.68 -24.08
CA SER A 340 27.57 -10.94 -22.80
C SER A 340 28.07 -10.03 -21.66
N LEU A 341 27.17 -9.60 -20.76
CA LEU A 341 27.30 -9.67 -19.28
C LEU A 341 26.09 -9.01 -18.58
N GLU A 342 25.27 -9.88 -17.98
CA GLU A 342 24.66 -9.83 -16.64
C GLU A 342 23.97 -8.56 -16.08
N ASN A 343 22.81 -8.84 -15.45
CA ASN A 343 21.99 -8.04 -14.53
C ASN A 343 20.90 -7.15 -15.14
N GLY A 344 19.69 -7.73 -15.17
CA GLY A 344 18.45 -7.02 -15.45
C GLY A 344 18.07 -6.09 -14.31
N ASN A 345 18.16 -4.78 -14.58
CA ASN A 345 17.33 -3.74 -13.97
C ASN A 345 17.21 -2.45 -14.80
N ASP A 346 17.65 -2.44 -16.07
CA ASP A 346 17.81 -1.20 -16.84
C ASP A 346 16.62 -0.79 -17.75
N THR A 347 15.57 -1.61 -17.88
CA THR A 347 14.45 -1.28 -18.79
C THR A 347 13.53 -0.16 -18.26
N ILE A 348 13.52 0.06 -16.93
CA ILE A 348 12.72 1.13 -16.29
C ILE A 348 13.51 2.45 -16.26
N VAL A 349 14.84 2.38 -16.16
CA VAL A 349 15.72 3.55 -16.17
C VAL A 349 15.86 4.12 -17.59
N SER A 350 15.91 3.29 -18.63
CA SER A 350 15.95 3.79 -20.02
C SER A 350 14.68 4.54 -20.42
N THR A 351 13.51 4.06 -19.99
CA THR A 351 12.20 4.68 -20.32
C THR A 351 11.99 6.00 -19.56
N LEU A 352 12.48 6.11 -18.31
CA LEU A 352 12.42 7.35 -17.54
C LEU A 352 13.43 8.40 -18.04
N CYS A 353 14.63 7.97 -18.48
CA CYS A 353 15.61 8.87 -19.10
C CYS A 353 15.12 9.41 -20.46
N GLU A 354 14.50 8.58 -21.30
CA GLU A 354 13.90 9.03 -22.57
C GLU A 354 12.76 10.04 -22.36
N THR A 355 11.97 9.89 -21.29
CA THR A 355 10.87 10.83 -20.98
C THR A 355 11.40 12.16 -20.43
N TYR A 356 12.48 12.12 -19.64
CA TYR A 356 13.12 13.32 -19.07
C TYR A 356 13.92 14.11 -20.14
N ASP A 357 14.57 13.40 -21.07
CA ASP A 357 15.29 14.02 -22.19
C ASP A 357 14.32 14.62 -23.22
N ASN A 358 13.17 13.99 -23.48
CA ASN A 358 12.14 14.55 -24.38
C ASN A 358 11.45 15.81 -23.83
N LEU A 359 11.34 15.96 -22.50
CA LEU A 359 10.85 17.19 -21.86
C LEU A 359 11.93 18.29 -21.85
N ARG A 360 13.21 17.94 -21.74
CA ARG A 360 14.34 18.88 -21.76
C ARG A 360 14.70 19.37 -23.17
N ILE A 361 14.40 18.60 -24.21
CA ILE A 361 14.66 18.96 -25.62
C ILE A 361 13.71 20.07 -26.12
N ASN A 362 12.51 20.21 -25.55
CA ASN A 362 11.58 21.28 -25.92
C ASN A 362 11.91 22.65 -25.28
N ASP A 363 12.76 22.70 -24.25
CA ASP A 363 13.26 23.95 -23.66
C ASP A 363 14.68 24.34 -24.14
N LYS A 364 15.34 23.52 -24.97
CA LYS A 364 16.73 23.74 -25.42
C LYS A 364 16.93 23.91 -26.94
N LYS A 365 15.88 24.29 -27.68
CA LYS A 365 16.01 24.83 -29.05
C LYS A 365 15.70 26.32 -29.17
N LEU A 366 15.94 27.06 -28.09
CA LEU A 366 16.19 28.50 -28.10
C LEU A 366 17.57 28.70 -27.49
N ASP A 367 18.60 28.54 -28.33
CA ASP A 367 19.89 29.26 -28.26
C ASP A 367 20.95 28.50 -29.07
N ALA A 368 21.07 28.83 -30.36
CA ALA A 368 22.34 28.85 -31.10
C ALA A 368 22.14 29.45 -32.51
N ASN A 369 22.39 30.76 -32.59
CA ASN A 369 23.06 31.50 -33.65
C ASN A 369 22.55 31.52 -35.10
N HIS A 370 22.20 32.74 -35.52
CA HIS A 370 22.57 33.41 -36.78
C HIS A 370 22.79 32.54 -38.04
N ALA A 371 21.84 32.63 -38.97
CA ALA A 371 22.17 32.79 -40.39
C ALA A 371 20.98 33.43 -41.15
N LYS A 372 21.26 34.63 -41.67
CA LYS A 372 20.75 35.33 -42.87
C LYS A 372 19.41 34.92 -43.51
N SER A 373 18.59 35.95 -43.77
CA SER A 373 17.69 36.24 -44.94
C SER A 373 16.78 35.13 -45.46
N ASP A 374 15.54 35.35 -45.88
CA ASP A 374 14.59 36.46 -45.93
C ASP A 374 13.24 35.80 -46.31
N GLU A 375 12.15 36.56 -46.25
CA GLU A 375 10.79 36.27 -46.76
C GLU A 375 9.81 35.42 -45.93
N THR A 376 8.58 35.96 -45.88
CA THR A 376 7.31 35.48 -45.28
C THR A 376 6.84 36.18 -43.98
N THR A 377 6.86 37.51 -43.97
CA THR A 377 6.43 38.38 -42.85
C THR A 377 4.97 38.89 -42.88
N GLU A 378 4.01 38.20 -43.52
CA GLU A 378 2.61 38.66 -43.52
C GLU A 378 1.55 37.66 -43.00
N LYS A 379 1.91 36.41 -42.68
CA LYS A 379 0.97 35.44 -42.07
C LYS A 379 1.15 35.24 -40.55
N THR A 380 2.17 35.82 -39.94
CA THR A 380 2.54 35.64 -38.52
C THR A 380 1.88 36.64 -37.56
N ASN A 381 1.29 37.73 -38.05
CA ASN A 381 0.70 38.75 -37.16
C ASN A 381 -0.76 38.47 -36.74
N PHE A 382 -1.47 37.55 -37.40
CA PHE A 382 -2.85 37.20 -37.02
C PHE A 382 -2.89 36.06 -35.97
N THR A 383 -1.96 35.12 -36.02
CA THR A 383 -1.88 33.95 -35.11
C THR A 383 -1.31 34.29 -33.73
N ASN A 384 -0.39 35.25 -33.65
CA ASN A 384 0.28 35.62 -32.39
C ASN A 384 -0.62 36.41 -31.41
N LYS A 385 -1.65 37.10 -31.89
CA LYS A 385 -2.62 37.81 -31.04
C LYS A 385 -3.61 36.84 -30.39
N THR A 386 -4.01 35.78 -31.10
CA THR A 386 -4.90 34.73 -30.60
C THR A 386 -4.19 33.81 -29.59
N LEU A 387 -2.92 33.47 -29.82
CA LEU A 387 -2.12 32.68 -28.88
C LEU A 387 -1.82 33.44 -27.58
N ARG A 388 -1.48 34.74 -27.64
CA ARG A 388 -1.29 35.54 -26.42
C ARG A 388 -2.55 35.69 -25.57
N ASN A 389 -3.73 35.72 -26.20
CA ASN A 389 -5.02 35.73 -25.50
C ASN A 389 -5.37 34.35 -24.91
N LEU A 390 -4.89 33.25 -25.51
CA LEU A 390 -5.03 31.90 -24.97
C LEU A 390 -4.10 31.66 -23.76
N PHE A 391 -2.87 32.18 -23.83
CA PHE A 391 -1.89 32.07 -22.73
C PHE A 391 -2.23 32.96 -21.52
N SER A 392 -2.88 34.10 -21.70
CA SER A 392 -3.32 34.94 -20.57
C SER A 392 -4.50 34.36 -19.78
N HIS A 393 -5.36 33.56 -20.43
CA HIS A 393 -6.49 32.89 -19.76
C HIS A 393 -6.11 31.59 -19.04
N VAL A 394 -5.05 30.91 -19.50
CA VAL A 394 -4.60 29.62 -18.95
C VAL A 394 -3.51 29.80 -17.87
N GLY A 395 -2.70 30.87 -17.96
CA GLY A 395 -1.56 31.12 -17.06
C GLY A 395 -1.94 31.26 -15.58
N ASN A 396 -3.07 31.90 -15.26
CA ASN A 396 -3.45 32.14 -13.86
C ASN A 396 -3.99 30.89 -13.14
N LYS A 397 -4.56 29.93 -13.87
CA LYS A 397 -5.11 28.68 -13.32
C LYS A 397 -4.07 27.58 -13.16
N ILE A 398 -3.01 27.61 -13.97
CA ILE A 398 -1.86 26.70 -13.87
C ILE A 398 -0.92 27.18 -12.78
N HIS A 399 -0.66 28.49 -12.67
CA HIS A 399 0.26 29.01 -11.65
C HIS A 399 -0.26 28.80 -10.22
N SER A 400 -1.58 28.86 -10.00
CA SER A 400 -2.18 28.48 -8.72
C SER A 400 -2.08 26.98 -8.45
N LYS A 401 -2.24 26.14 -9.47
CA LYS A 401 -2.15 24.67 -9.35
C LYS A 401 -0.71 24.16 -9.17
N VAL A 402 0.27 24.79 -9.81
CA VAL A 402 1.69 24.49 -9.64
C VAL A 402 2.13 24.89 -8.23
N LYS A 403 1.72 26.05 -7.72
CA LYS A 403 1.96 26.41 -6.31
C LYS A 403 1.29 25.45 -5.32
N ILE A 404 0.07 24.99 -5.63
CA ILE A 404 -0.62 23.97 -4.82
C ILE A 404 0.12 22.63 -4.90
N PHE A 405 0.61 22.23 -6.08
CA PHE A 405 1.34 20.99 -6.28
C PHE A 405 2.73 21.03 -5.61
N ASP A 406 3.44 22.15 -5.69
CA ASP A 406 4.72 22.38 -5.01
C ASP A 406 4.53 22.44 -3.48
N ALA A 407 3.45 23.06 -3.00
CA ALA A 407 3.09 23.06 -1.58
C ALA A 407 2.74 21.65 -1.08
N ILE A 408 1.94 20.89 -1.85
CA ILE A 408 1.56 19.51 -1.55
C ILE A 408 2.79 18.57 -1.63
N SER A 409 3.64 18.70 -2.66
CA SER A 409 4.88 17.93 -2.79
C SER A 409 5.86 18.23 -1.66
N ALA A 410 5.98 19.50 -1.24
CA ALA A 410 6.80 19.89 -0.11
C ALA A 410 6.21 19.47 1.24
N GLU A 411 4.90 19.21 1.34
CA GLU A 411 4.25 18.55 2.49
C GLU A 411 4.48 17.04 2.49
N ILE A 412 4.56 16.40 1.31
CA ILE A 412 4.72 14.95 1.14
C ILE A 412 6.15 14.47 1.39
N GLU A 413 7.18 15.32 1.18
CA GLU A 413 8.59 14.96 1.42
C GLU A 413 9.07 15.20 2.86
N ALA A 414 8.24 15.82 3.72
CA ALA A 414 8.65 16.15 5.08
C ALA A 414 8.52 14.95 6.04
N LYS A 415 9.56 14.69 6.85
CA LYS A 415 9.50 13.75 7.97
C LYS A 415 8.59 14.32 9.07
N VAL A 416 7.43 13.69 9.28
CA VAL A 416 6.48 14.15 10.30
C VAL A 416 6.91 13.70 11.70
N ILE A 417 7.09 14.64 12.63
CA ILE A 417 7.40 14.43 14.03
C ILE A 417 6.17 14.79 14.87
N LEU A 418 5.62 13.81 15.57
CA LEU A 418 4.52 14.01 16.51
C LEU A 418 5.06 14.25 17.92
N VAL A 419 4.72 15.39 18.52
CA VAL A 419 5.09 15.73 19.90
C VAL A 419 3.88 15.61 20.81
N ILE A 420 3.87 14.57 21.66
CA ILE A 420 2.72 14.19 22.49
C ILE A 420 3.09 14.06 23.97
N GLY A 421 2.13 14.29 24.85
CA GLY A 421 2.30 14.18 26.30
C GLY A 421 1.25 14.96 27.09
N GLY A 422 1.35 14.91 28.41
CA GLY A 422 0.47 15.64 29.32
C GLY A 422 0.49 17.16 29.15
N THR A 423 -0.49 17.82 29.77
CA THR A 423 -0.57 19.28 29.86
C THR A 423 0.58 19.85 30.70
N GLY A 424 1.19 20.94 30.25
CA GLY A 424 2.23 21.64 31.00
C GLY A 424 3.62 20.98 31.00
N LEU A 425 3.87 19.95 30.20
CA LEU A 425 5.17 19.26 30.13
C LEU A 425 6.22 19.95 29.24
N GLY A 426 5.87 21.08 28.63
CA GLY A 426 6.76 21.85 27.74
C GLY A 426 6.82 21.35 26.29
N LYS A 427 5.71 20.79 25.77
CA LYS A 427 5.61 20.32 24.37
C LYS A 427 5.75 21.44 23.34
N SER A 428 5.00 22.53 23.51
CA SER A 428 5.09 23.71 22.64
C SER A 428 6.48 24.34 22.68
N ALA A 429 7.09 24.41 23.87
CA ALA A 429 8.49 24.83 24.04
C ALA A 429 9.47 23.92 23.30
N LEU A 430 9.28 22.60 23.37
CA LEU A 430 10.07 21.65 22.61
C LEU A 430 9.90 21.84 21.09
N CYS A 431 8.70 22.14 20.61
CA CYS A 431 8.43 22.39 19.18
C CYS A 431 9.07 23.69 18.69
N ASN A 432 9.01 24.77 19.47
CA ASN A 432 9.76 26.00 19.22
C ASN A 432 11.27 25.76 19.18
N VAL A 433 11.79 24.94 20.11
CA VAL A 433 13.21 24.54 20.12
C VAL A 433 13.59 23.68 18.91
N LEU A 434 12.72 22.80 18.44
CA LEU A 434 12.93 21.95 17.25
C LEU A 434 12.88 22.72 15.94
N THR A 435 11.96 23.69 15.82
CA THR A 435 11.82 24.51 14.61
C THR A 435 12.81 25.67 14.59
N GLY A 436 13.16 26.20 15.77
CA GLY A 436 13.99 27.39 15.91
C GLY A 436 13.15 28.67 15.78
N THR A 437 11.86 28.56 16.09
CA THR A 437 10.85 29.61 15.99
C THR A 437 10.17 29.81 17.33
N ASP A 438 9.30 30.82 17.42
CA ASP A 438 8.41 31.07 18.55
C ASP A 438 6.92 30.96 18.12
N GLU A 439 6.64 30.15 17.08
CA GLU A 439 5.31 30.02 16.47
C GLU A 439 4.32 29.20 17.32
N PHE A 440 4.83 28.25 18.10
CA PHE A 440 4.00 27.45 18.99
C PHE A 440 3.70 28.26 20.26
N LYS A 441 2.42 28.44 20.56
CA LYS A 441 1.98 29.18 21.76
C LYS A 441 2.38 28.41 23.03
N GLU A 442 3.31 28.99 23.78
CA GLU A 442 3.73 28.51 25.09
C GLU A 442 2.97 29.25 26.19
N ALA A 443 2.65 28.59 27.30
CA ALA A 443 2.03 29.23 28.45
C ALA A 443 3.01 29.31 29.63
N HIS A 444 3.08 30.47 30.28
CA HIS A 444 3.92 30.70 31.48
C HIS A 444 3.44 29.89 32.71
N TYR A 445 2.17 29.51 32.74
CA TYR A 445 1.54 28.69 33.79
C TYR A 445 0.96 27.40 33.18
N PRO A 446 0.77 26.31 33.97
CA PRO A 446 0.21 25.04 33.51
C PRO A 446 -1.31 25.12 33.27
N ILE A 447 -1.77 26.16 32.58
CA ILE A 447 -3.14 26.35 32.09
C ILE A 447 -3.04 26.26 30.58
N SER A 448 -3.77 25.34 29.95
CA SER A 448 -3.63 25.06 28.52
C SER A 448 -4.08 26.27 27.68
N GLY A 449 -3.12 27.00 27.11
CA GLY A 449 -3.38 27.97 26.04
C GLY A 449 -3.70 27.34 24.69
N THR A 450 -3.49 26.02 24.55
CA THR A 450 -3.60 25.27 23.29
C THR A 450 -4.93 24.50 23.25
N GLN A 451 -5.92 25.03 22.52
CA GLN A 451 -7.23 24.38 22.33
C GLN A 451 -7.24 23.40 21.13
N ASP A 452 -6.35 23.64 20.16
CA ASP A 452 -6.18 22.86 18.93
C ASP A 452 -4.71 22.48 18.72
N ASN A 453 -4.45 21.45 17.91
CA ASN A 453 -3.08 21.05 17.56
C ASN A 453 -2.38 22.20 16.82
N GLN A 454 -1.09 22.38 17.08
CA GLN A 454 -0.26 23.37 16.39
C GLN A 454 0.74 22.65 15.49
N GLU A 455 1.09 23.24 14.36
CA GLU A 455 2.02 22.63 13.42
C GLU A 455 2.93 23.68 12.78
N SER A 456 4.13 23.25 12.41
CA SER A 456 5.10 24.07 11.69
C SER A 456 6.12 23.18 10.97
N PHE A 457 6.84 23.76 10.02
CA PHE A 457 7.86 23.07 9.23
C PHE A 457 9.24 23.65 9.51
N PHE A 458 10.26 22.79 9.50
CA PHE A 458 11.65 23.24 9.52
C PHE A 458 12.51 22.34 8.64
N GLU A 459 13.68 22.84 8.23
CA GLU A 459 14.66 22.06 7.49
C GLU A 459 15.94 21.91 8.32
N TRP A 460 16.50 20.71 8.32
CA TRP A 460 17.77 20.43 8.96
C TRP A 460 18.54 19.37 8.18
N SER A 461 19.81 19.66 7.87
CA SER A 461 20.71 18.79 7.10
C SER A 461 20.10 18.30 5.78
N GLY A 462 19.40 19.18 5.07
CA GLY A 462 18.74 18.89 3.78
C GLY A 462 17.47 18.05 3.89
N ILE A 463 16.98 17.79 5.10
CA ILE A 463 15.74 17.06 5.36
C ILE A 463 14.69 18.04 5.89
N LYS A 464 13.53 18.05 5.25
CA LYS A 464 12.37 18.80 5.72
C LYS A 464 11.64 18.00 6.79
N TYR A 465 11.21 18.67 7.84
CA TYR A 465 10.47 18.09 8.95
C TYR A 465 9.16 18.86 9.15
N HIS A 466 8.10 18.13 9.50
CA HIS A 466 6.79 18.68 9.87
C HIS A 466 6.54 18.33 11.33
N VAL A 467 6.51 19.33 12.21
CA VAL A 467 6.35 19.12 13.66
C VAL A 467 4.91 19.39 14.04
N ILE A 468 4.28 18.44 14.73
CA ILE A 468 2.90 18.54 15.21
C ILE A 468 2.92 18.53 16.75
N ASP A 469 2.53 19.64 17.38
CA ASP A 469 2.31 19.77 18.82
C ASP A 469 0.86 19.42 19.15
N THR A 470 0.68 18.34 19.91
CA THR A 470 -0.67 17.87 20.27
C THR A 470 -1.21 18.62 21.48
N VAL A 471 -2.54 18.76 21.56
CA VAL A 471 -3.20 19.18 22.79
C VAL A 471 -2.76 18.30 23.97
N GLY A 472 -2.46 18.93 25.12
CA GLY A 472 -2.04 18.20 26.32
C GLY A 472 -3.15 17.33 26.89
N ILE A 473 -2.81 16.10 27.26
CA ILE A 473 -3.74 15.14 27.88
C ILE A 473 -3.81 15.38 29.40
N GLY A 474 -4.94 15.04 30.02
CA GLY A 474 -5.17 15.14 31.47
C GLY A 474 -5.97 16.39 31.87
N ASN A 475 -5.30 17.52 32.13
CA ASN A 475 -5.92 18.72 32.70
C ASN A 475 -6.89 19.47 31.75
N THR A 476 -6.93 19.11 30.46
CA THR A 476 -7.81 19.73 29.44
C THR A 476 -9.21 19.09 29.40
N GLY A 477 -9.46 18.06 30.23
CA GLY A 477 -10.71 17.30 30.19
C GLY A 477 -10.84 16.36 28.97
N GLN A 478 -9.86 16.34 28.07
CA GLN A 478 -9.82 15.42 26.94
C GLN A 478 -9.18 14.09 27.35
N SER A 479 -9.85 12.99 27.02
CA SER A 479 -9.27 11.66 27.23
C SER A 479 -8.13 11.40 26.24
N THR A 480 -7.22 10.48 26.59
CA THR A 480 -6.18 9.98 25.68
C THR A 480 -6.77 9.56 24.33
N LYS A 481 -7.95 8.92 24.34
CA LYS A 481 -8.64 8.48 23.12
C LYS A 481 -9.13 9.63 22.25
N ASP A 482 -9.57 10.74 22.84
CA ASP A 482 -10.09 11.89 22.08
C ASP A 482 -8.99 12.65 21.36
N VAL A 483 -7.86 12.88 22.03
CA VAL A 483 -6.67 13.52 21.43
C VAL A 483 -6.14 12.65 20.28
N LEU A 484 -6.06 11.33 20.48
CA LEU A 484 -5.64 10.41 19.43
C LEU A 484 -6.67 10.31 18.29
N LYS A 485 -7.97 10.46 18.57
CA LYS A 485 -9.00 10.50 17.52
C LYS A 485 -8.82 11.71 16.60
N LYS A 486 -8.42 12.86 17.15
CA LYS A 486 -8.12 14.08 16.36
C LYS A 486 -6.85 13.95 15.51
N LEU A 487 -5.91 13.09 15.90
CA LEU A 487 -4.64 12.87 15.19
C LEU A 487 -4.72 11.78 14.09
N ARG A 488 -5.92 11.25 13.81
CA ARG A 488 -6.15 10.12 12.89
C ARG A 488 -5.70 10.30 11.46
N SER A 489 -5.90 11.49 10.90
CA SER A 489 -5.39 11.84 9.57
C SER A 489 -3.87 11.96 9.55
N ALA A 490 -3.25 12.39 10.67
CA ALA A 490 -1.81 12.55 10.80
C ALA A 490 -1.07 11.21 11.01
N PHE A 491 -1.70 10.21 11.65
CA PHE A 491 -1.07 8.91 11.96
C PHE A 491 -0.56 8.13 10.73
N ILE A 492 -1.04 8.44 9.53
CA ILE A 492 -0.70 7.70 8.29
C ILE A 492 0.73 8.02 7.83
N ASN A 493 1.29 9.18 8.20
CA ASN A 493 2.62 9.64 7.75
C ASN A 493 3.58 10.02 8.90
N ILE A 494 3.31 9.63 10.15
CA ILE A 494 4.21 9.92 11.28
C ILE A 494 5.50 9.13 11.10
N TRP A 495 6.60 9.86 10.91
CA TRP A 495 7.94 9.29 10.87
C TRP A 495 8.47 9.00 12.27
N HIS A 496 8.23 9.89 13.25
CA HIS A 496 8.73 9.69 14.62
C HIS A 496 7.84 10.33 15.68
N VAL A 497 7.82 9.75 16.88
CA VAL A 497 7.04 10.25 18.03
C VAL A 497 7.96 10.67 19.16
N LEU A 498 7.80 11.90 19.63
CA LEU A 498 8.44 12.43 20.84
C LEU A 498 7.41 12.45 21.98
N LEU A 499 7.50 11.46 22.87
CA LEU A 499 6.70 11.38 24.08
C LEU A 499 7.36 12.23 25.18
N VAL A 500 6.81 13.42 25.42
CA VAL A 500 7.33 14.37 26.41
C VAL A 500 6.84 13.99 27.79
N THR A 501 7.77 13.82 28.73
CA THR A 501 7.50 13.54 30.14
C THR A 501 8.32 14.47 31.02
N ASP A 502 7.78 14.82 32.19
CA ASP A 502 8.55 15.42 33.30
C ASP A 502 8.47 14.50 34.53
N GLY A 503 9.31 14.73 35.55
CA GLY A 503 9.17 14.05 36.85
C GLY A 503 8.98 12.52 36.80
N ARG A 504 7.89 12.00 37.37
CA ARG A 504 7.54 10.57 37.33
C ARG A 504 6.55 10.31 36.20
N PHE A 505 6.66 9.14 35.57
CA PHE A 505 5.69 8.69 34.56
C PHE A 505 4.27 8.64 35.16
N LYS A 506 3.36 9.40 34.55
CA LYS A 506 1.95 9.43 34.91
C LYS A 506 1.18 8.33 34.17
N HIS A 507 -0.02 8.01 34.66
CA HIS A 507 -0.86 6.98 34.06
C HIS A 507 -1.17 7.28 32.59
N GLU A 508 -1.46 8.54 32.27
CA GLU A 508 -1.77 9.01 30.91
C GLU A 508 -0.58 8.83 29.96
N GLU A 509 0.64 9.05 30.44
CA GLU A 509 1.87 8.87 29.63
C GLU A 509 2.13 7.40 29.31
N ILE A 510 1.81 6.51 30.25
CA ILE A 510 1.86 5.06 30.04
C ILE A 510 0.79 4.62 29.03
N GLU A 511 -0.43 5.16 29.13
CA GLU A 511 -1.51 4.86 28.19
C GLU A 511 -1.17 5.34 26.77
N ILE A 512 -0.64 6.56 26.63
CA ILE A 512 -0.15 7.08 25.35
C ILE A 512 0.90 6.14 24.76
N TYR A 513 1.89 5.75 25.57
CA TYR A 513 2.93 4.83 25.11
C TYR A 513 2.37 3.49 24.64
N ASP A 514 1.48 2.87 25.41
CA ASP A 514 0.87 1.59 25.07
C ASP A 514 0.13 1.69 23.72
N ILE A 515 -0.60 2.79 23.49
CA ILE A 515 -1.30 3.02 22.22
C ILE A 515 -0.30 3.26 21.08
N MET A 516 0.73 4.09 21.28
CA MET A 516 1.74 4.33 20.24
C MET A 516 2.46 3.04 19.85
N LYS A 517 2.73 2.16 20.81
CA LYS A 517 3.33 0.85 20.53
C LYS A 517 2.43 -0.09 19.72
N THR A 518 1.11 0.08 19.77
CA THR A 518 0.21 -0.67 18.86
C THR A 518 0.28 -0.18 17.41
N LYS A 519 0.79 1.05 17.19
CA LYS A 519 0.82 1.72 15.88
C LYS A 519 2.22 1.79 15.28
N PHE A 520 3.25 1.88 16.11
CA PHE A 520 4.63 2.11 15.73
C PHE A 520 5.56 1.09 16.38
N LYS A 521 6.66 0.73 15.70
CA LYS A 521 7.73 -0.06 16.36
C LYS A 521 8.35 0.79 17.48
N GLU A 522 8.83 0.14 18.54
CA GLU A 522 9.41 0.82 19.71
C GLU A 522 10.53 1.82 19.34
N SER A 523 11.29 1.53 18.28
CA SER A 523 12.35 2.41 17.75
C SER A 523 11.87 3.76 17.21
N HIS A 524 10.57 3.93 16.95
CA HIS A 524 9.98 5.18 16.42
C HIS A 524 9.40 6.07 17.54
N VAL A 525 9.54 5.64 18.81
CA VAL A 525 9.09 6.41 19.97
C VAL A 525 10.29 6.77 20.82
N THR A 526 10.46 8.07 21.08
CA THR A 526 11.50 8.62 21.94
C THR A 526 10.89 9.31 23.12
N ILE A 527 11.42 9.02 24.30
CA ILE A 527 11.00 9.65 25.54
C ILE A 527 11.85 10.89 25.73
N VAL A 528 11.21 12.06 25.68
CA VAL A 528 11.87 13.35 25.91
C VAL A 528 11.61 13.76 27.36
N ARG A 529 12.66 13.70 28.18
CA ARG A 529 12.69 14.18 29.56
C ARG A 529 12.88 15.68 29.55
N SER A 530 11.77 16.39 29.64
CA SER A 530 11.71 17.85 29.67
C SER A 530 11.94 18.39 31.09
N LYS A 531 12.22 19.70 31.19
CA LYS A 531 12.48 20.41 32.47
C LYS A 531 13.60 19.80 33.30
N PHE A 532 14.64 19.27 32.65
CA PHE A 532 15.76 18.61 33.32
C PHE A 532 17.00 19.49 33.23
N SER A 533 17.17 20.44 34.16
CA SER A 533 18.24 21.47 34.13
C SER A 533 19.65 20.90 34.02
N SER A 534 19.88 19.69 34.55
CA SER A 534 21.16 18.98 34.50
C SER A 534 21.38 18.16 33.23
N PHE A 535 20.60 18.37 32.17
CA PHE A 535 20.66 17.59 30.92
C PHE A 535 22.04 17.54 30.23
N ARG A 536 22.96 18.42 30.62
CA ARG A 536 24.34 18.46 30.11
C ARG A 536 25.30 17.54 30.87
N HIS A 537 24.89 17.06 32.04
CA HIS A 537 25.70 16.21 32.90
C HIS A 537 25.30 14.76 32.65
N ALA A 538 26.09 14.05 31.84
CA ALA A 538 25.82 12.65 31.47
C ALA A 538 25.66 11.74 32.71
N GLY A 539 26.40 12.02 33.79
CA GLY A 539 26.25 11.32 35.07
C GLY A 539 24.85 11.47 35.67
N GLU A 540 24.33 12.70 35.76
CA GLU A 540 23.00 12.99 36.29
C GLU A 540 21.88 12.45 35.39
N CYS A 541 22.06 12.50 34.06
CA CYS A 541 21.14 11.87 33.11
C CYS A 541 21.08 10.35 33.32
N GLY A 542 22.25 9.73 33.56
CA GLY A 542 22.38 8.31 33.87
C GLY A 542 21.74 7.92 35.21
N GLU A 543 21.90 8.75 36.25
CA GLU A 543 21.23 8.56 37.54
C GLU A 543 19.72 8.70 37.44
N ASN A 544 19.23 9.69 36.68
CA ASN A 544 17.81 9.82 36.39
C ASN A 544 17.25 8.57 35.69
N LEU A 545 17.97 8.03 34.71
CA LEU A 545 17.58 6.81 34.02
C LEU A 545 17.54 5.60 34.96
N ARG A 546 18.56 5.43 35.82
CA ARG A 546 18.59 4.35 36.83
C ARG A 546 17.43 4.46 37.82
N ALA A 547 17.14 5.68 38.28
CA ALA A 547 16.01 5.94 39.15
C ALA A 547 14.70 5.49 38.46
N MET A 548 14.49 5.85 37.19
CA MET A 548 13.29 5.44 36.44
C MET A 548 13.17 3.91 36.27
N LEU A 549 14.30 3.23 36.04
CA LEU A 549 14.34 1.76 35.94
C LEU A 549 14.02 1.05 37.27
N SER A 550 14.17 1.74 38.40
CA SER A 550 13.91 1.20 39.74
C SER A 550 12.50 1.45 40.28
N LEU A 551 11.69 2.29 39.62
CA LEU A 551 10.38 2.71 40.14
C LEU A 551 9.30 1.63 40.03
N ASP A 552 9.08 1.10 38.83
CA ASP A 552 7.99 0.18 38.52
C ASP A 552 8.36 -0.73 37.34
N ARG A 553 7.86 -1.97 37.35
CA ARG A 553 8.20 -2.98 36.33
C ARG A 553 7.72 -2.59 34.93
N LYS A 554 6.55 -1.94 34.81
CA LYS A 554 6.00 -1.47 33.53
C LYS A 554 6.82 -0.29 33.03
N ILE A 555 7.10 0.70 33.88
CA ILE A 555 7.96 1.84 33.52
C ILE A 555 9.35 1.35 33.08
N ALA A 556 9.96 0.41 33.80
CA ALA A 556 11.27 -0.12 33.44
C ALA A 556 11.26 -0.83 32.07
N LYS A 557 10.13 -1.43 31.66
CA LYS A 557 9.97 -2.02 30.32
C LYS A 557 9.89 -0.95 29.23
N ILE A 558 9.16 0.14 29.50
CA ILE A 558 9.05 1.31 28.59
C ILE A 558 10.44 1.95 28.38
N ILE A 559 11.17 2.16 29.48
CA ILE A 559 12.49 2.80 29.41
C ILE A 559 13.53 1.93 28.70
N ARG A 560 13.45 0.60 28.82
CA ARG A 560 14.37 -0.30 28.10
C ARG A 560 14.08 -0.43 26.59
N SER A 561 12.88 -0.07 26.16
CA SER A 561 12.44 -0.21 24.76
C SER A 561 12.59 1.08 23.94
N CYS A 562 12.79 2.22 24.59
CA CYS A 562 12.86 3.52 23.92
C CYS A 562 14.22 4.19 24.12
N VAL A 563 14.56 5.07 23.19
CA VAL A 563 15.61 6.07 23.45
C VAL A 563 15.05 7.12 24.42
N VAL A 564 15.86 7.51 25.41
CA VAL A 564 15.54 8.57 26.36
C VAL A 564 16.49 9.75 26.14
N ILE A 565 15.94 10.94 25.94
CA ILE A 565 16.70 12.18 25.73
C ILE A 565 16.34 13.17 26.81
N HIS A 566 17.36 13.75 27.45
CA HIS A 566 17.20 14.80 28.45
C HIS A 566 17.39 16.18 27.81
N VAL A 567 16.45 17.08 28.07
CA VAL A 567 16.49 18.48 27.61
C VAL A 567 15.93 19.41 28.67
N ASP A 568 16.27 20.70 28.54
CA ASP A 568 15.67 21.75 29.34
C ASP A 568 15.26 22.91 28.44
N ASN A 569 13.96 23.19 28.40
CA ASN A 569 13.37 24.21 27.54
C ASN A 569 12.65 25.25 28.42
N PRO A 570 13.38 26.05 29.21
CA PRO A 570 12.79 27.02 30.13
C PRO A 570 12.03 28.11 29.37
N PRO A 571 10.98 28.72 29.95
CA PRO A 571 10.15 29.73 29.27
C PRO A 571 10.97 30.95 28.86
N ILE A 572 10.61 31.60 27.75
CA ILE A 572 11.24 32.84 27.27
C ILE A 572 10.24 34.00 27.10
N ASP A 573 8.95 33.71 27.20
CA ASP A 573 7.87 34.69 27.15
C ASP A 573 7.41 35.01 28.57
N PHE A 574 7.92 36.12 29.12
CA PHE A 574 7.70 36.53 30.51
C PHE A 574 6.74 37.73 30.66
N GLY A 575 6.12 38.22 29.58
CA GLY A 575 5.31 39.44 29.63
C GLY A 575 6.14 40.72 29.80
N ASP A 576 5.67 41.66 30.63
CA ASP A 576 6.20 43.03 30.72
C ASP A 576 7.71 43.12 31.01
N ASP A 577 8.37 43.95 30.21
CA ASP A 577 9.82 44.09 30.07
C ASP A 577 10.44 44.79 31.31
N ASN A 578 11.14 44.04 32.16
CA ASN A 578 12.05 44.57 33.18
C ASN A 578 13.48 44.10 32.87
N ASP A 579 14.50 44.89 33.18
CA ASP A 579 15.89 44.60 32.80
C ASP A 579 16.43 43.29 33.42
N ASP A 580 15.93 42.88 34.59
CA ASP A 580 16.24 41.58 35.20
C ASP A 580 15.68 40.39 34.39
N LEU A 581 14.53 40.58 33.71
CA LEU A 581 13.93 39.55 32.86
C LEU A 581 14.73 39.34 31.57
N ARG A 582 15.39 40.37 31.05
CA ARG A 582 16.22 40.26 29.83
C ARG A 582 17.42 39.35 30.03
N ALA A 583 18.09 39.44 31.18
CA ALA A 583 19.20 38.54 31.51
C ALA A 583 18.74 37.08 31.61
N GLN A 584 17.59 36.84 32.25
CA GLN A 584 16.99 35.52 32.37
C GLN A 584 16.54 34.96 31.01
N ILE A 585 15.92 35.76 30.15
CA ILE A 585 15.52 35.38 28.79
C ILE A 585 16.75 34.96 27.98
N ASN A 586 17.82 35.74 28.03
CA ASN A 586 19.07 35.43 27.34
C ASN A 586 19.70 34.12 27.85
N TYR A 587 19.67 33.87 29.15
CA TYR A 587 20.09 32.61 29.74
C TYR A 587 19.23 31.43 29.26
N ASN A 588 17.91 31.62 29.21
CA ASN A 588 16.95 30.60 28.77
C ASN A 588 17.10 30.29 27.29
N LYS A 589 17.30 31.30 26.43
CA LYS A 589 17.61 31.13 25.00
C LYS A 589 18.89 30.32 24.79
N LYS A 590 19.98 30.64 25.50
CA LYS A 590 21.22 29.83 25.47
C LYS A 590 21.01 28.39 25.94
N THR A 591 20.06 28.17 26.85
CA THR A 591 19.73 26.83 27.33
C THR A 591 18.96 26.04 26.28
N ARG A 592 17.93 26.66 25.68
CA ARG A 592 17.18 26.14 24.53
C ARG A 592 18.06 25.80 23.33
N GLU A 593 19.03 26.65 22.99
CA GLU A 593 19.99 26.37 21.90
C GLU A 593 20.79 25.09 22.13
N LYS A 594 21.15 24.79 23.38
CA LYS A 594 21.87 23.54 23.69
C LYS A 594 20.95 22.34 23.61
N SER A 595 19.70 22.47 24.02
CA SER A 595 18.69 21.42 23.81
C SER A 595 18.39 21.19 22.33
N ARG A 596 18.30 22.27 21.52
CA ARG A 596 18.15 22.20 20.05
C ARG A 596 19.26 21.35 19.43
N LYS A 597 20.52 21.60 19.80
CA LYS A 597 21.66 20.81 19.27
C LYS A 597 21.53 19.32 19.58
N ILE A 598 21.15 18.97 20.82
CA ILE A 598 20.95 17.56 21.21
C ILE A 598 19.85 16.91 20.39
N LEU A 599 18.72 17.59 20.22
CA LEU A 599 17.57 17.09 19.47
C LEU A 599 17.88 16.93 17.98
N LEU A 600 18.48 17.93 17.35
CA LEU A 600 18.81 17.87 15.93
C LEU A 600 19.88 16.80 15.62
N CYS A 601 20.94 16.72 16.43
CA CYS A 601 21.92 15.63 16.31
C CYS A 601 21.30 14.25 16.53
N TYR A 602 20.25 14.14 17.36
CA TYR A 602 19.52 12.90 17.51
C TYR A 602 18.70 12.57 16.26
N LEU A 603 17.94 13.54 15.74
CA LEU A 603 17.10 13.36 14.54
C LEU A 603 17.90 13.01 13.27
N GLU A 604 19.18 13.38 13.20
CA GLU A 604 20.08 12.95 12.12
C GLU A 604 20.52 11.49 12.20
N ARG A 605 20.54 10.92 13.41
CA ARG A 605 21.05 9.57 13.67
C ARG A 605 20.00 8.48 13.46
N ILE A 606 18.72 8.86 13.46
CA ILE A 606 17.57 7.99 13.26
C ILE A 606 16.95 8.22 11.88
#